data_AF-A0A495QTC0-F1
#
_entry.id   AF-A0A495QTC0-F1
#
_cell.length_a   1.000
_cell.length_b   1.000
_cell.length_c   1.000
_cell.angle_alpha   90.00
_cell.angle_beta   90.00
_cell.angle_gamma   90.00
#
_symmetry.space_group_name_H-M   'P 1'
#
loop_
_entity.id
_entity.type
_entity.pdbx_description
1 polymer ?
#
loop_
_entity_poly.entity_id
_entity_poly.type
_entity_poly.pdbx_seq_one_letter_code
_entity_poly.pdbx_strand_id
1 'polypeptide(L)'
;MSFAGVEKALYDLNTDRRARETFTEDPDRFSRRYRLTGDELRLLIDRDVRALAGLGANPMLVWGFWLMLPAAGERGNKAYLARMRGEVPASGGPRGE
;
A
#
# COMPACT_ATOMS: atom_id res chain seq x y z
N MET A 1 -9.31 15.89 2.12
CA MET A 1 -8.02 15.70 1.42
C MET A 1 -8.30 14.89 0.17
N SER A 2 -7.72 15.25 -0.98
CA SER A 2 -8.05 14.61 -2.25
C SER A 2 -7.27 13.31 -2.45
N PHE A 3 -7.99 12.21 -2.63
CA PHE A 3 -7.47 10.85 -2.77
C PHE A 3 -6.59 10.62 -4.02
N ALA A 4 -6.52 11.61 -4.93
CA ALA A 4 -5.77 11.56 -6.17
C ALA A 4 -4.27 11.25 -5.99
N GLY A 5 -3.67 11.67 -4.86
CA GLY A 5 -2.26 11.37 -4.55
C GLY A 5 -2.03 9.87 -4.33
N VAL A 6 -2.91 9.21 -3.58
CA VAL A 6 -2.83 7.78 -3.29
C VAL A 6 -3.12 6.95 -4.55
N GLU A 7 -4.12 7.33 -5.36
CA GLU A 7 -4.36 6.63 -6.64
C GLU A 7 -3.18 6.72 -7.58
N LYS A 8 -2.60 7.92 -7.73
CA LYS A 8 -1.43 8.14 -8.57
C LYS A 8 -0.23 7.32 -8.07
N ALA A 9 -0.01 7.30 -6.75
CA ALA A 9 1.03 6.50 -6.13
C ALA A 9 0.81 5.00 -6.42
N LEU A 10 -0.40 4.48 -6.19
CA LEU A 10 -0.73 3.08 -6.48
C LEU A 10 -0.55 2.75 -7.97
N TYR A 11 -0.98 3.61 -8.88
CA TYR A 11 -0.78 3.43 -10.31
C TYR A 11 0.71 3.34 -10.68
N ASP A 12 1.53 4.26 -10.19
CA ASP A 12 2.97 4.26 -10.47
C ASP A 12 3.66 3.05 -9.82
N LEU A 13 3.24 2.61 -8.63
CA LEU A 13 3.73 1.38 -8.01
C LEU A 13 3.41 0.12 -8.84
N ASN A 14 2.33 0.14 -9.60
CA ASN A 14 1.97 -0.94 -10.52
C ASN A 14 2.74 -0.92 -11.83
N THR A 15 3.05 0.27 -12.35
CA THR A 15 3.50 0.45 -13.74
C THR A 15 4.97 0.86 -13.88
N ASP A 16 5.54 1.50 -12.85
CA ASP A 16 6.90 2.03 -12.87
C ASP A 16 7.79 1.27 -11.87
N ARG A 17 8.93 0.78 -12.36
CA ARG A 17 9.95 0.13 -11.53
C ARG A 17 10.66 1.15 -10.63
N ARG A 18 10.96 2.35 -11.13
CA ARG A 18 11.65 3.39 -10.35
C ARG A 18 10.81 3.89 -9.19
N ALA A 19 9.49 3.95 -9.37
CA ALA A 19 8.56 4.29 -8.31
C ALA A 19 8.62 3.26 -7.18
N ARG A 20 8.68 1.96 -7.50
CA ARG A 20 8.84 0.87 -6.52
C ARG A 20 10.19 0.90 -5.81
N GLU A 21 11.28 1.12 -6.56
CA GLU A 21 12.62 1.29 -5.99
C GLU A 21 12.64 2.47 -5.00
N THR A 22 12.13 3.65 -5.42
CA THR A 22 12.04 4.82 -4.54
C THR A 22 11.16 4.54 -3.32
N PHE A 23 10.00 3.90 -3.49
CA PHE A 23 9.12 3.54 -2.37
C PHE A 23 9.78 2.60 -1.35
N THR A 24 10.64 1.70 -1.82
CA THR A 24 11.32 0.71 -0.96
C THR A 24 12.55 1.32 -0.27
N GLU A 25 13.31 2.15 -0.98
CA GLU A 25 14.57 2.73 -0.49
C GLU A 25 14.36 4.03 0.32
N ASP A 26 13.41 4.87 -0.09
CA ASP A 26 13.15 6.19 0.50
C ASP A 26 11.63 6.54 0.46
N PRO A 27 10.84 5.95 1.38
CA PRO A 27 9.40 6.19 1.46
C PRO A 27 9.04 7.67 1.70
N ASP A 28 9.89 8.42 2.39
CA ASP A 28 9.70 9.86 2.63
C ASP A 28 9.84 10.69 1.36
N ARG A 29 10.83 10.37 0.51
CA ARG A 29 10.95 10.99 -0.81
C ARG A 29 9.78 10.61 -1.71
N PHE A 30 9.33 9.36 -1.63
CA PHE A 30 8.13 8.91 -2.35
C PHE A 30 6.89 9.70 -1.91
N SER A 31 6.64 9.85 -0.61
CA SER A 31 5.47 10.56 -0.09
C SER A 31 5.42 12.02 -0.55
N ARG A 32 6.57 12.72 -0.55
CA ARG A 32 6.68 14.11 -1.04
C ARG A 32 6.31 14.24 -2.51
N ARG A 33 6.69 13.27 -3.36
CA ARG A 33 6.37 13.27 -4.81
C ARG A 33 4.86 13.27 -5.05
N TYR A 34 4.10 12.51 -4.27
CA TYR A 34 2.65 12.38 -4.42
C TYR A 34 1.86 13.23 -3.42
N ARG A 35 2.55 14.03 -2.58
CA ARG A 35 1.98 14.83 -1.49
C ARG A 35 1.13 14.00 -0.52
N LEU A 36 1.61 12.80 -0.21
CA LEU A 36 0.95 11.92 0.76
C LEU A 36 1.14 12.48 2.17
N THR A 37 0.09 12.38 2.97
CA THR A 37 0.16 12.55 4.41
C THR A 37 0.93 11.38 5.06
N GLY A 38 1.36 11.57 6.31
CA GLY A 38 2.00 10.50 7.08
C GLY A 38 1.10 9.27 7.21
N ASP A 39 -0.20 9.47 7.39
CA ASP A 39 -1.18 8.38 7.48
C ASP A 39 -1.30 7.63 6.16
N GLU A 40 -1.45 8.32 5.02
CA GLU A 40 -1.53 7.69 3.70
C GLU A 40 -0.26 6.91 3.34
N LEU A 41 0.91 7.49 3.63
CA LEU A 41 2.18 6.79 3.44
C LEU A 41 2.24 5.53 4.31
N ARG A 42 1.79 5.63 5.56
CA ARG A 42 1.75 4.49 6.48
C ARG A 42 0.86 3.37 5.97
N LEU A 43 -0.31 3.66 5.39
CA LEU A 43 -1.18 2.63 4.80
C LEU A 43 -0.51 1.88 3.64
N LEU A 44 0.30 2.58 2.83
CA LEU A 44 1.07 1.95 1.76
C LEU A 44 2.19 1.07 2.33
N ILE A 45 2.93 1.55 3.34
CA ILE A 45 4.01 0.80 4.00
C ILE A 45 3.46 -0.45 4.70
N ASP A 46 2.42 -0.28 5.51
CA ASP A 46 1.75 -1.35 6.27
C ASP A 46 0.89 -2.25 5.36
N ARG A 47 0.78 -1.90 4.08
CA ARG A 47 -0.01 -2.58 3.04
C ARG A 47 -1.44 -2.84 3.47
N ASP A 48 -2.05 -1.86 4.11
CA ASP A 48 -3.44 -1.95 4.56
C ASP A 48 -4.39 -1.76 3.36
N VAL A 49 -4.51 -2.82 2.56
CA VAL A 49 -5.35 -2.85 1.36
C VAL A 49 -6.83 -2.56 1.68
N ARG A 50 -7.28 -2.88 2.89
CA ARG A 50 -8.64 -2.61 3.34
C ARG A 50 -8.85 -1.14 3.61
N ALA A 51 -7.94 -0.49 4.33
CA ALA A 51 -7.98 0.95 4.55
C ALA A 51 -7.81 1.72 3.24
N LEU A 52 -6.89 1.30 2.36
CA LEU A 52 -6.71 1.90 1.03
C LEU A 52 -8.00 1.83 0.20
N ALA A 53 -8.67 0.66 0.16
CA ALA A 53 -9.96 0.52 -0.50
C ALA A 53 -11.05 1.38 0.18
N GLY A 54 -11.06 1.46 1.52
CA GLY A 54 -11.99 2.29 2.29
C GLY A 54 -11.84 3.79 2.07
N LEU A 55 -10.64 4.25 1.67
CA LEU A 55 -10.40 5.64 1.26
C LEU A 55 -10.92 5.96 -0.15
N GLY A 56 -11.46 4.96 -0.87
CA GLY A 56 -12.02 5.13 -2.21
C GLY A 56 -11.05 4.77 -3.34
N ALA A 57 -9.93 4.09 -3.05
CA ALA A 57 -9.02 3.65 -4.09
C ALA A 57 -9.65 2.67 -5.06
N ASN A 58 -9.28 2.79 -6.33
CA ASN A 58 -9.61 1.78 -7.33
C ASN A 58 -9.12 0.39 -6.85
N PRO A 59 -10.03 -0.57 -6.63
CA PRO A 59 -9.67 -1.90 -6.13
C PRO A 59 -8.67 -2.63 -7.01
N MET A 60 -8.63 -2.36 -8.32
CA MET A 60 -7.64 -2.97 -9.23
C MET A 60 -6.23 -2.45 -8.98
N LEU A 61 -6.07 -1.17 -8.64
CA LEU A 61 -4.77 -0.61 -8.31
C LEU A 61 -4.25 -1.16 -6.99
N VAL A 62 -5.14 -1.30 -5.99
CA VAL A 62 -4.82 -1.91 -4.69
C VAL A 62 -4.42 -3.38 -4.86
N TRP A 63 -5.17 -4.14 -5.68
CA TRP A 63 -4.87 -5.53 -5.97
C TRP A 63 -3.55 -5.70 -6.74
N GLY A 64 -3.29 -4.87 -7.75
CA GLY A 64 -2.04 -4.93 -8.48
C GLY A 64 -0.84 -4.53 -7.61
N PHE A 65 -0.99 -3.50 -6.76
CA PHE A 65 0.02 -3.11 -5.77
C PHE A 65 0.38 -4.29 -4.85
N TRP A 66 -0.63 -5.05 -4.43
CA TRP A 66 -0.43 -6.26 -3.64
C TRP A 66 0.46 -7.28 -4.35
N LEU A 67 0.18 -7.54 -5.63
CA LEU A 67 0.91 -8.51 -6.43
C LEU A 67 2.34 -8.07 -6.79
N MET A 68 2.55 -6.76 -6.98
CA MET A 68 3.82 -6.22 -7.45
C MET A 68 4.86 -6.07 -6.34
N LEU A 69 4.41 -5.95 -5.09
CA LEU A 69 5.29 -5.79 -3.92
C LEU A 69 5.00 -6.87 -2.86
N PRO A 70 4.97 -8.17 -3.17
CA PRO A 70 4.53 -9.17 -2.19
C PRO A 70 5.38 -9.13 -0.92
N ALA A 71 4.74 -9.07 0.25
CA ALA A 71 5.45 -9.19 1.52
C ALA A 71 6.01 -10.63 1.65
N ALA A 72 7.09 -10.78 2.42
CA ALA A 72 7.72 -12.08 2.63
C ALA A 72 6.69 -13.05 3.26
N GLY A 73 6.32 -14.10 2.52
CA GLY A 73 5.32 -15.09 2.95
C GLY A 73 3.87 -14.80 2.56
N GLU A 74 3.54 -13.59 2.09
CA GLU A 74 2.18 -13.19 1.70
C GLU A 74 2.09 -13.02 0.18
N ARG A 75 1.72 -14.10 -0.52
CA ARG A 75 1.66 -14.13 -1.99
C ARG A 75 0.29 -14.54 -2.51
N GLY A 76 -0.08 -13.93 -3.64
CA GLY A 76 -1.27 -14.29 -4.41
C GLY A 76 -2.60 -13.86 -3.79
N ASN A 77 -3.68 -14.27 -4.46
CA ASN A 77 -5.04 -13.83 -4.15
C ASN A 77 -5.53 -14.26 -2.76
N LYS A 78 -5.11 -15.42 -2.26
CA LYS A 78 -5.55 -15.92 -0.95
C LYS A 78 -5.15 -14.98 0.19
N ALA A 79 -3.89 -14.53 0.18
CA ALA A 79 -3.37 -13.62 1.20
C ALA A 79 -3.99 -12.21 1.08
N TYR A 80 -4.17 -11.72 -0.16
CA TYR A 80 -4.90 -10.48 -0.41
C TYR A 80 -6.31 -10.49 0.19
N LEU A 81 -7.07 -11.56 -0.08
CA LEU A 81 -8.44 -11.70 0.41
C LEU A 81 -8.49 -11.83 1.95
N ALA A 82 -7.52 -12.51 2.57
CA ALA A 82 -7.41 -12.56 4.03
C ALA A 82 -7.19 -11.17 4.65
N ARG A 83 -6.32 -10.35 4.03
CA ARG A 83 -6.08 -8.95 4.42
C ARG A 83 -7.33 -8.08 4.26
N MET A 84 -8.04 -8.22 3.13
CA MET A 84 -9.30 -7.52 2.87
C MET A 84 -10.40 -7.87 3.88
N ARG A 85 -10.44 -9.13 4.34
CA ARG A 85 -11.36 -9.58 5.41
C ARG A 85 -10.94 -9.16 6.81
N GLY A 86 -9.73 -8.62 6.98
CA GLY A 86 -9.19 -8.24 8.30
C GLY A 86 -8.70 -9.43 9.12
N GLU A 87 -8.44 -10.58 8.50
CA GLU A 87 -7.97 -11.80 9.18
C GLU A 87 -6.48 -11.73 9.54
N VAL A 88 -5.75 -10.80 8.90
CA VAL A 88 -4.32 -10.59 9.13
C VAL A 88 -4.09 -9.12 9.47
N PRO A 89 -3.56 -8.80 10.67
CA PRO A 89 -3.32 -7.42 11.09
C PRO A 89 -2.28 -6.73 10.21
N ALA A 90 -2.36 -5.40 10.12
CA ALA A 90 -1.39 -4.55 9.43
C ALA A 90 0.05 -4.90 9.85
N SER A 91 0.87 -5.37 8.91
CA SER A 91 2.26 -5.75 9.14
C SER A 91 3.09 -4.49 9.42
N GLY A 92 3.03 -3.99 10.66
CA GLY A 92 3.58 -2.68 11.03
C GLY A 92 3.47 -2.29 12.51
N GLY A 93 3.96 -3.15 13.43
CA GLY A 93 4.44 -2.74 14.76
C GLY A 93 3.81 -3.46 15.98
N PRO A 94 4.59 -3.70 17.07
CA PRO A 94 4.17 -4.53 18.21
C PRO A 94 3.26 -3.75 19.17
N ARG A 95 2.27 -4.45 19.76
CA ARG A 95 1.63 -4.14 21.05
C ARG A 95 1.25 -5.50 21.63
N GLY A 96 1.83 -6.01 22.70
CA GLY A 96 2.26 -5.32 23.92
C GLY A 96 1.39 -5.91 25.03
N GLU A 97 1.91 -6.93 25.70
CA GLU A 97 1.51 -7.30 27.05
C GLU A 97 2.37 -6.52 28.05
#